data_AF-A0A2S1T1S6-F1
#
_entry.id   AF-A0A2S1T1S6-F1
#
_cell.length_a   1.000
_cell.length_b   1.000
_cell.length_c   1.000
_cell.angle_alpha   90.00
_cell.angle_beta   90.00
_cell.angle_gamma   90.00
#
_symmetry.space_group_name_H-M   'P 1'
#
loop_
_entity.id
_entity.type
_entity.pdbx_description
1 polymer ?
#
loop_
_entity_poly.entity_id
_entity_poly.type
_entity_poly.pdbx_seq_one_letter_code
_entity_poly.pdbx_strand_id
1 'polypeptide(L)'
;MKPTVMNALEAWKEASDSLQESAVNALRLALPGLDHTKTPTYCCPVMLHIDRPNDLGAGRVCVDDDTRATVELDDVPNAVIAEAVDEVFGIAWFDHADGPLEDEGPGTYNYDDEQTGAEYEVVLGGNDANTGRVFVAYVPVPYAVELLDAMSTARERQQREAAATS
;
A
#
# COMPACT_ATOMS: atom_id res chain seq x y z
N MET A 1 -35.93 9.19 15.39
CA MET A 1 -35.07 8.44 16.34
C MET A 1 -35.26 9.02 17.73
N LYS A 2 -35.01 8.26 18.82
CA LYS A 2 -34.98 8.83 20.16
C LYS A 2 -33.77 9.78 20.29
N PRO A 3 -33.83 10.87 21.07
CA PRO A 3 -32.68 11.77 21.23
C PRO A 3 -31.40 11.06 21.67
N THR A 4 -31.50 10.09 22.58
CA THR A 4 -30.35 9.28 23.02
C THR A 4 -29.69 8.47 21.90
N VAL A 5 -30.47 8.03 20.91
CA VAL A 5 -29.94 7.29 19.75
C VAL A 5 -29.30 8.26 18.75
N MET A 6 -29.87 9.44 18.54
CA MET A 6 -29.24 10.48 17.71
C MET A 6 -27.86 10.86 18.27
N ASN A 7 -27.78 11.15 19.57
CA ASN A 7 -26.52 11.50 20.21
C ASN A 7 -25.47 10.38 20.10
N ALA A 8 -25.90 9.13 20.22
CA ALA A 8 -25.00 7.98 20.07
C ALA A 8 -24.49 7.84 18.63
N LEU A 9 -25.34 8.09 17.62
CA LEU A 9 -24.93 8.07 16.21
C LEU A 9 -24.02 9.25 15.86
N GLU A 10 -24.27 10.43 16.41
CA GLU A 10 -23.40 11.60 16.24
C GLU A 10 -22.01 11.33 16.82
N ALA A 11 -21.93 10.80 18.05
CA ALA A 11 -20.65 10.42 18.66
C ALA A 11 -19.92 9.31 17.88
N TRP A 12 -20.65 8.31 17.37
CA TRP A 12 -20.08 7.28 16.50
C TRP A 12 -19.51 7.88 15.22
N LYS A 13 -20.24 8.81 14.58
CA LYS A 13 -19.79 9.50 13.37
C LYS A 13 -18.52 10.32 13.62
N GLU A 14 -18.48 11.12 14.68
CA GLU A 14 -17.30 11.91 15.05
C GLU A 14 -16.06 11.03 15.26
N ALA A 15 -16.23 9.90 15.96
CA ALA A 15 -15.15 8.94 16.17
C ALA A 15 -14.68 8.29 14.85
N SER A 16 -15.62 7.94 13.97
CA SER A 16 -15.32 7.37 12.66
C SER A 16 -14.56 8.37 11.77
N ASP A 17 -15.00 9.62 11.72
CA ASP A 17 -14.36 10.68 10.93
C ASP A 17 -12.91 10.92 11.44
N SER A 18 -12.71 10.97 12.76
CA SER A 18 -11.37 11.13 13.36
C SER A 18 -10.43 9.93 13.09
N LEU A 19 -10.98 8.71 13.07
CA LEU A 19 -10.21 7.51 12.75
C LEU A 19 -9.76 7.52 11.28
N GLN A 20 -10.63 7.93 10.35
CA GLN A 20 -10.27 8.06 8.94
C GLN A 20 -9.17 9.11 8.72
N GLU A 21 -9.26 10.28 9.38
CA GLU A 21 -8.21 11.31 9.30
C GLU A 21 -6.86 10.80 9.81
N SER A 22 -6.87 10.04 10.90
CA SER A 22 -5.66 9.44 11.47
C SER A 22 -5.06 8.39 10.53
N ALA A 23 -5.89 7.55 9.90
CA ALA A 23 -5.47 6.58 8.89
C ALA A 23 -4.81 7.27 7.68
N VAL A 24 -5.44 8.33 7.15
CA VAL A 24 -4.87 9.15 6.06
C VAL A 24 -3.51 9.69 6.44
N ASN A 25 -3.39 10.27 7.64
CA ASN A 25 -2.12 10.83 8.08
C ASN A 25 -1.03 9.77 8.19
N ALA A 26 -1.34 8.58 8.74
CA ALA A 26 -0.39 7.47 8.83
C ALA A 26 0.09 7.01 7.45
N LEU A 27 -0.83 6.82 6.50
CA LEU A 27 -0.49 6.40 5.13
C LEU A 27 0.40 7.43 4.43
N ARG A 28 0.12 8.74 4.60
CA ARG A 28 0.92 9.82 4.00
C ARG A 28 2.31 9.97 4.62
N LEU A 29 2.47 9.58 5.88
CA LEU A 29 3.76 9.53 6.55
C LEU A 29 4.60 8.34 6.07
N ALA A 30 3.96 7.17 5.92
CA ALA A 30 4.61 5.94 5.44
C ALA A 30 5.11 6.08 4.00
N LEU A 31 4.32 6.73 3.14
CA LEU A 31 4.73 7.01 1.77
C LEU A 31 4.61 8.50 1.43
N PRO A 32 5.70 9.27 1.60
CA PRO A 32 5.76 10.68 1.26
C PRO A 32 5.42 10.93 -0.21
N GLY A 33 4.52 11.89 -0.46
CA GLY A 33 4.02 12.21 -1.79
C GLY A 33 2.61 11.69 -2.08
N LEU A 34 2.05 10.84 -1.20
CA LEU A 34 0.61 10.60 -1.19
C LEU A 34 -0.16 11.87 -0.84
N ASP A 35 -1.14 12.21 -1.68
CA ASP A 35 -2.03 13.35 -1.48
C ASP A 35 -3.46 13.03 -1.87
N HIS A 36 -4.41 13.84 -1.40
CA HIS A 36 -5.82 13.64 -1.70
C HIS A 36 -6.09 13.70 -3.21
N THR A 37 -6.85 12.73 -3.70
CA THR A 37 -7.34 12.74 -5.08
C THR A 37 -8.29 13.93 -5.29
N LYS A 38 -8.09 14.67 -6.38
CA LYS A 38 -8.86 15.90 -6.66
C LYS A 38 -10.33 15.66 -6.99
N THR A 39 -10.71 14.46 -7.47
CA THR A 39 -12.10 13.96 -7.71
C THR A 39 -12.10 12.73 -8.64
N PRO A 40 -13.09 11.81 -8.59
CA PRO A 40 -13.97 11.45 -7.48
C PRO A 40 -13.46 10.23 -6.68
N THR A 41 -13.79 10.20 -5.40
CA THR A 41 -13.57 9.08 -4.47
C THR A 41 -14.61 7.98 -4.75
N TYR A 42 -14.39 7.15 -5.76
CA TYR A 42 -15.41 6.23 -6.29
C TYR A 42 -16.09 5.35 -5.22
N CYS A 43 -15.39 4.33 -4.73
CA CYS A 43 -15.93 3.31 -3.82
C CYS A 43 -15.53 3.53 -2.35
N CYS A 44 -14.55 4.39 -2.08
CA CYS A 44 -14.00 4.59 -0.74
C CYS A 44 -14.20 6.05 -0.30
N PRO A 45 -14.55 6.32 0.97
CA PRO A 45 -14.63 7.67 1.52
C PRO A 45 -13.32 8.47 1.35
N VAL A 46 -12.20 7.77 1.45
CA VAL A 46 -10.86 8.34 1.30
C VAL A 46 -10.19 7.74 0.08
N MET A 47 -9.63 8.60 -0.78
CA MET A 47 -8.75 8.20 -1.87
C MET A 47 -7.57 9.16 -1.98
N LEU A 48 -6.38 8.59 -1.84
CA LEU A 48 -5.08 9.23 -2.00
C LEU A 48 -4.50 8.79 -3.35
N HIS A 49 -3.72 9.67 -3.95
CA HIS A 49 -3.01 9.44 -5.19
C HIS A 49 -1.54 9.79 -4.99
N ILE A 50 -0.71 9.10 -5.74
CA ILE A 50 0.72 9.34 -5.81
C ILE A 50 1.17 9.36 -7.27
N ASP A 51 2.01 10.33 -7.63
CA ASP A 51 2.59 10.46 -8.97
C ASP A 51 4.11 10.53 -8.87
N ARG A 52 4.72 9.34 -8.87
CA ARG A 52 6.18 9.13 -9.00
C ARG A 52 7.07 9.98 -8.09
N PRO A 53 6.76 10.19 -6.80
CA PRO A 53 7.71 10.82 -5.90
C PRO A 53 8.92 9.90 -5.73
N ASN A 54 10.12 10.47 -5.82
CA ASN A 54 11.38 9.74 -5.70
C ASN A 54 11.50 8.52 -6.64
N ASP A 55 10.79 8.53 -7.77
CA ASP A 55 10.64 7.40 -8.71
C ASP A 55 10.14 6.09 -8.06
N LEU A 56 9.31 6.17 -7.01
CA LEU A 56 8.69 4.99 -6.39
C LEU A 56 7.52 4.41 -7.22
N GLY A 57 7.13 5.07 -8.31
CA GLY A 57 5.96 4.69 -9.11
C GLY A 57 4.73 5.58 -8.86
N ALA A 58 3.65 5.29 -9.58
CA ALA A 58 2.40 6.05 -9.51
C ALA A 58 1.26 5.13 -9.06
N GLY A 59 0.19 5.70 -8.52
CA GLY A 59 -0.96 4.90 -8.14
C GLY A 59 -1.88 5.57 -7.13
N ARG A 60 -2.56 4.74 -6.35
CA ARG A 60 -3.57 5.16 -5.39
C ARG A 60 -3.56 4.32 -4.12
N VAL A 61 -3.99 4.95 -3.04
CA VAL A 61 -4.29 4.29 -1.78
C VAL A 61 -5.67 4.76 -1.33
N CYS A 62 -6.58 3.86 -1.01
CA CYS A 62 -7.90 4.23 -0.50
C CYS A 62 -8.20 3.55 0.82
N VAL A 63 -9.05 4.19 1.64
CA VAL A 63 -9.54 3.64 2.91
C VAL A 63 -11.06 3.55 2.82
N ASP A 64 -11.61 2.35 3.00
CA ASP A 64 -13.05 2.10 2.99
C ASP A 64 -13.73 2.49 4.31
N ASP A 65 -15.05 2.31 4.38
CA ASP A 65 -15.86 2.59 5.56
C ASP A 65 -15.65 1.60 6.72
N ASP A 66 -15.09 0.42 6.43
CA ASP A 66 -14.66 -0.57 7.41
C ASP A 66 -13.23 -0.33 7.92
N THR A 67 -12.61 0.81 7.56
CA THR A 67 -11.22 1.17 7.91
C THR A 67 -10.17 0.20 7.40
N ARG A 68 -10.44 -0.42 6.25
CA ARG A 68 -9.47 -1.21 5.49
C ARG A 68 -8.89 -0.37 4.36
N ALA A 69 -7.62 -0.60 4.08
CA ALA A 69 -6.88 0.04 3.03
C ALA A 69 -6.82 -0.84 1.78
N THR A 70 -6.73 -0.20 0.63
CA THR A 70 -6.29 -0.81 -0.63
C THR A 70 -5.18 0.04 -1.20
N VAL A 71 -4.06 -0.61 -1.54
CA VAL A 71 -2.86 -0.03 -2.13
C VAL A 71 -2.76 -0.56 -3.56
N GLU A 72 -2.64 0.34 -4.52
CA GLU A 72 -2.38 0.01 -5.93
C GLU A 72 -1.29 0.93 -6.44
N LEU A 73 -0.11 0.37 -6.70
CA LEU A 73 1.05 1.09 -7.20
C LEU A 73 1.59 0.40 -8.45
N ASP A 74 1.81 1.19 -9.49
CA ASP A 74 2.37 0.80 -10.79
C ASP A 74 3.72 1.50 -11.02
N ASP A 75 4.49 0.98 -11.97
CA ASP A 75 5.82 1.49 -12.33
C ASP A 75 6.80 1.52 -11.13
N VAL A 76 6.64 0.61 -10.17
CA VAL A 76 7.52 0.52 -8.98
C VAL A 76 8.76 -0.31 -9.33
N PRO A 77 10.00 0.11 -8.99
CA PRO A 77 11.18 -0.70 -9.26
C PRO A 77 11.09 -2.11 -8.66
N ASN A 78 11.39 -3.16 -9.43
CA ASN A 78 11.28 -4.55 -8.97
C ASN A 78 12.04 -4.82 -7.67
N ALA A 79 13.24 -4.26 -7.53
CA ALA A 79 14.06 -4.41 -6.32
C ALA A 79 13.40 -3.78 -5.09
N VAL A 80 12.66 -2.68 -5.23
CA VAL A 80 11.91 -2.06 -4.13
C VAL A 80 10.76 -2.96 -3.71
N ILE A 81 10.04 -3.51 -4.69
CA ILE A 81 8.94 -4.44 -4.45
C ILE A 81 9.46 -5.66 -3.68
N ALA A 82 10.47 -6.33 -4.20
CA ALA A 82 11.02 -7.56 -3.63
C ALA A 82 11.48 -7.35 -2.18
N GLU A 83 12.29 -6.31 -1.94
CA GLU A 83 12.79 -5.99 -0.61
C GLU A 83 11.67 -5.71 0.39
N ALA A 84 10.73 -4.84 0.04
CA ALA A 84 9.66 -4.43 0.95
C ALA A 84 8.70 -5.58 1.27
N VAL A 85 8.39 -6.41 0.27
CA VAL A 85 7.48 -7.55 0.44
C VAL A 85 8.13 -8.64 1.30
N ASP A 86 9.38 -8.99 1.04
CA ASP A 86 10.11 -9.96 1.86
C ASP A 86 10.32 -9.46 3.31
N GLU A 87 10.49 -8.15 3.52
CA GLU A 87 10.60 -7.55 4.85
C GLU A 87 9.29 -7.66 5.65
N VAL A 88 8.15 -7.36 5.02
CA VAL A 88 6.85 -7.28 5.70
C VAL A 88 6.21 -8.65 5.90
N PHE A 89 6.23 -9.49 4.86
CA PHE A 89 5.52 -10.77 4.85
C PHE A 89 6.43 -11.97 5.16
N GLY A 90 7.74 -11.80 4.97
CA GLY A 90 8.72 -12.87 5.02
C GLY A 90 8.91 -13.54 3.66
N ILE A 91 10.05 -14.23 3.54
CA ILE A 91 10.46 -14.94 2.34
C ILE A 91 9.51 -16.12 2.04
N ALA A 92 9.20 -16.32 0.75
CA ALA A 92 8.33 -17.41 0.26
C ALA A 92 6.92 -17.42 0.87
N TRP A 93 6.41 -16.23 1.24
CA TRP A 93 5.05 -16.09 1.76
C TRP A 93 3.98 -16.14 0.66
N PHE A 94 4.31 -15.61 -0.52
CA PHE A 94 3.42 -15.59 -1.68
C PHE A 94 3.42 -16.92 -2.43
N ASP A 95 2.27 -17.28 -2.99
CA ASP A 95 2.18 -18.35 -3.96
C ASP A 95 3.11 -18.05 -5.14
N HIS A 96 3.74 -19.11 -5.66
CA HIS A 96 4.73 -19.06 -6.74
C HIS A 96 6.11 -18.49 -6.37
N ALA A 97 6.38 -18.17 -5.11
CA ALA A 97 7.73 -17.88 -4.62
C ALA A 97 8.28 -19.06 -3.80
N ASP A 98 9.40 -19.66 -4.25
CA ASP A 98 10.11 -20.72 -3.54
C ASP A 98 11.23 -20.16 -2.61
N GLY A 99 11.55 -18.87 -2.73
CA GLY A 99 12.59 -18.14 -2.03
C GLY A 99 12.37 -16.62 -2.01
N PRO A 100 13.43 -15.80 -1.80
CA PRO A 100 13.34 -14.35 -1.82
C PRO A 100 12.83 -13.84 -3.17
N LEU A 101 11.96 -12.84 -3.18
CA LEU A 101 11.35 -12.35 -4.43
C LEU A 101 12.38 -11.77 -5.42
N GLU A 102 13.53 -11.31 -4.93
CA GLU A 102 14.63 -10.86 -5.78
C GLU A 102 15.22 -12.00 -6.64
N ASP A 103 15.09 -13.25 -6.20
CA ASP A 103 15.64 -14.45 -6.85
C ASP A 103 14.63 -15.16 -7.77
N GLU A 104 13.31 -14.97 -7.56
CA GLU A 104 12.23 -15.64 -8.30
C GLU A 104 12.07 -15.14 -9.75
N GLY A 105 12.57 -13.93 -10.04
CA GLY A 105 12.52 -13.32 -11.35
C GLY A 105 11.14 -12.76 -11.75
N PRO A 106 10.95 -12.36 -13.02
CA PRO A 106 9.69 -11.74 -13.48
C PRO A 106 8.50 -12.70 -13.39
N GLY A 107 7.38 -12.23 -12.85
CA GLY A 107 6.22 -13.07 -12.60
C GLY A 107 5.12 -12.37 -11.82
N THR A 108 4.05 -13.11 -11.53
CA THR A 108 2.97 -12.70 -10.64
C THR A 108 2.95 -13.61 -9.43
N TYR A 109 2.97 -13.00 -8.26
CA TYR A 109 3.01 -13.63 -6.95
C TYR A 109 1.79 -13.15 -6.19
N ASN A 110 0.99 -14.06 -5.64
CA ASN A 110 -0.24 -13.68 -4.95
C ASN A 110 -0.47 -14.49 -3.68
N TYR A 111 -1.36 -13.98 -2.84
CA TYR A 111 -1.89 -14.70 -1.69
C TYR A 111 -3.25 -14.10 -1.36
N ASP A 112 -4.23 -14.95 -1.14
CA ASP A 112 -5.56 -14.54 -0.70
C ASP A 112 -5.79 -15.07 0.72
N ASP A 113 -6.01 -14.15 1.67
CA ASP A 113 -6.36 -14.51 3.03
C ASP A 113 -7.86 -14.82 3.12
N GLU A 114 -8.21 -16.10 3.01
CA GLU A 114 -9.61 -16.55 3.12
C GLU A 114 -10.29 -16.14 4.44
N GLN A 115 -9.52 -15.89 5.52
CA GLN A 115 -10.08 -15.53 6.81
C GLN A 115 -10.49 -14.05 6.88
N THR A 116 -9.69 -13.16 6.29
CA THR A 116 -9.91 -11.71 6.36
C THR A 116 -10.50 -11.13 5.08
N GLY A 117 -10.43 -11.86 3.96
CA GLY A 117 -10.77 -11.39 2.63
C GLY A 117 -9.73 -10.43 2.05
N ALA A 118 -8.54 -10.35 2.64
CA ALA A 118 -7.45 -9.56 2.10
C ALA A 118 -6.83 -10.25 0.89
N GLU A 119 -6.57 -9.47 -0.16
CA GLU A 119 -6.00 -9.94 -1.42
C GLU A 119 -4.63 -9.29 -1.59
N TYR A 120 -3.63 -10.08 -1.94
CA TYR A 120 -2.27 -9.62 -2.15
C TYR A 120 -1.81 -10.10 -3.53
N GLU A 121 -1.41 -9.17 -4.40
CA GLU A 121 -0.86 -9.45 -5.72
C GLU A 121 0.35 -8.54 -5.94
N VAL A 122 1.45 -9.17 -6.33
CA VAL A 122 2.70 -8.52 -6.68
C VAL A 122 3.11 -9.00 -8.06
N VAL A 123 3.44 -8.06 -8.94
CA VAL A 123 3.94 -8.36 -10.28
C VAL A 123 5.35 -7.80 -10.40
N LEU A 124 6.33 -8.66 -10.69
CA LEU A 124 7.68 -8.26 -11.05
C LEU A 124 7.80 -8.22 -12.57
N GLY A 125 8.12 -7.05 -13.13
CA GLY A 125 8.24 -6.88 -14.57
C GLY A 125 9.48 -7.54 -15.16
N GLY A 126 9.44 -7.81 -16.46
CA GLY A 126 10.59 -8.34 -17.20
C GLY A 126 11.76 -7.36 -17.29
N ASN A 127 12.90 -7.86 -17.76
CA ASN A 127 14.16 -7.11 -17.89
C ASN A 127 14.05 -5.80 -18.70
N ASP A 128 13.08 -5.70 -19.62
CA ASP A 128 12.90 -4.51 -20.45
C ASP A 128 12.25 -3.33 -19.70
N ALA A 129 11.46 -3.59 -18.66
CA ALA A 129 10.82 -2.56 -17.83
C ALA A 129 11.55 -2.38 -16.48
N ASN A 130 12.00 -3.48 -15.87
CA ASN A 130 12.55 -3.54 -14.50
C ASN A 130 11.69 -2.84 -13.43
N THR A 131 10.41 -2.68 -13.74
CA THR A 131 9.38 -2.13 -12.86
C THR A 131 8.19 -3.08 -12.84
N GLY A 132 7.47 -3.08 -11.73
CA GLY A 132 6.38 -3.97 -11.43
C GLY A 132 5.18 -3.23 -10.86
N ARG A 133 4.27 -4.02 -10.29
CA ARG A 133 3.02 -3.55 -9.68
C ARG A 133 2.84 -4.18 -8.32
N VAL A 134 2.32 -3.41 -7.38
CA VAL A 134 1.86 -3.87 -6.07
C VAL A 134 0.37 -3.58 -5.96
N PHE A 135 -0.42 -4.62 -5.72
CA PHE A 135 -1.84 -4.52 -5.45
C PHE A 135 -2.17 -5.28 -4.17
N VAL A 136 -2.58 -4.56 -3.13
CA VAL A 136 -2.98 -5.15 -1.86
C VAL A 136 -4.33 -4.56 -1.48
N ALA A 137 -5.36 -5.40 -1.35
CA ALA A 137 -6.73 -4.96 -1.12
C ALA A 137 -7.30 -5.48 0.20
N TYR A 138 -8.24 -4.70 0.74
CA TYR A 138 -9.01 -5.04 1.95
C TYR A 138 -8.18 -5.35 3.20
N VAL A 139 -6.97 -4.81 3.31
CA VAL A 139 -6.09 -5.01 4.47
C VAL A 139 -6.37 -4.02 5.59
N PRO A 140 -6.11 -4.35 6.86
CA PRO A 140 -6.09 -3.35 7.93
C PRO A 140 -5.12 -2.21 7.60
N VAL A 141 -5.51 -0.95 7.90
CA VAL A 141 -4.66 0.24 7.69
C VAL A 141 -3.24 0.07 8.22
N PRO A 142 -2.98 -0.52 9.41
CA PRO A 142 -1.61 -0.75 9.88
C PRO A 142 -0.74 -1.57 8.92
N TYR A 143 -1.29 -2.61 8.28
CA TYR A 143 -0.53 -3.44 7.35
C TYR A 143 -0.22 -2.71 6.03
N ALA A 144 -1.16 -1.89 5.55
CA ALA A 144 -0.87 -0.99 4.43
C ALA A 144 0.22 0.03 4.80
N VAL A 145 0.19 0.58 6.02
CA VAL A 145 1.21 1.50 6.51
C VAL A 145 2.59 0.82 6.56
N GLU A 146 2.67 -0.40 7.10
CA GLU A 146 3.93 -1.17 7.16
C GLU A 146 4.50 -1.43 5.76
N LEU A 147 3.66 -1.86 4.80
CA LEU A 147 4.08 -2.07 3.42
C LEU A 147 4.58 -0.77 2.76
N LEU A 148 3.83 0.33 2.89
CA LEU A 148 4.19 1.60 2.28
C LEU A 148 5.49 2.18 2.87
N ASP A 149 5.69 2.03 4.18
CA ASP A 149 6.91 2.48 4.88
C ASP A 149 8.13 1.65 4.45
N ALA A 150 7.99 0.33 4.34
CA ALA A 150 9.03 -0.56 3.83
C ALA A 150 9.41 -0.21 2.38
N MET A 151 8.43 0.04 1.51
CA MET A 151 8.68 0.46 0.12
C MET A 151 9.42 1.81 0.05
N SER A 152 8.98 2.81 0.82
CA SER A 152 9.66 4.11 0.87
C SER A 152 11.11 3.96 1.36
N THR A 153 11.31 3.19 2.42
CA THR A 153 12.62 2.93 3.02
C THR A 153 13.57 2.21 2.07
N ALA A 154 13.09 1.17 1.38
CA ALA A 154 13.84 0.43 0.37
C ALA A 154 14.31 1.36 -0.77
N ARG A 155 13.42 2.23 -1.27
CA ARG A 155 13.76 3.18 -2.32
C ARG A 155 14.80 4.21 -1.89
N GLU A 156 14.66 4.78 -0.71
CA GLU A 156 15.63 5.72 -0.15
C GLU A 156 17.02 5.08 0.00
N ARG A 157 17.08 3.79 0.35
CA ARG A 157 18.35 3.05 0.42
C ARG A 157 18.99 2.90 -0.96
N GLN A 158 18.23 2.44 -1.96
CA GLN A 158 18.72 2.29 -3.33
C GLN A 158 19.21 3.62 -3.92
N GLN A 159 18.51 4.73 -3.67
CA GLN A 159 18.95 6.06 -4.10
C GLN A 159 20.27 6.48 -3.45
N ARG A 160 20.46 6.19 -2.16
CA ARG A 160 21.72 6.47 -1.45
C ARG A 160 22.88 5.62 -2.00
N GLU A 161 22.64 4.35 -2.29
CA GLU A 161 23.65 3.45 -2.86
C GLU A 161 24.05 3.86 -4.28
N ALA A 162 23.09 4.26 -5.10
CA ALA A 162 23.33 4.80 -6.43
C ALA A 162 24.15 6.10 -6.38
N ALA A 163 23.85 6.99 -5.43
CA ALA A 163 24.60 8.23 -5.24
C ALA A 163 26.02 8.03 -4.67
N ALA A 164 26.25 6.94 -3.95
CA ALA A 164 27.57 6.60 -3.39
C ALA A 164 28.51 5.94 -4.43
N THR A 165 27.94 5.42 -5.51
CA THR A 165 28.65 4.68 -6.58
C THR A 165 28.86 5.51 -7.85
N SER A 166 28.25 6.71 -7.92
CA SER A 166 28.42 7.73 -8.97
C SER A 166 29.53 8.74 -8.66
#